data_AF-A0AAQ3UYV9-F1
#
_entry.id   AF-A0AAQ3UYV9-F1
#
_cell.length_a   1.000
_cell.length_b   1.000
_cell.length_c   1.000
_cell.angle_alpha   90.00
_cell.angle_beta   90.00
_cell.angle_gamma   90.00
#
_symmetry.space_group_name_H-M   'P 1'
#
loop_
_entity.id
_entity.type
_entity.pdbx_description
1 polymer ?
#
loop_
_entity_poly.entity_id
_entity_poly.type
_entity_poly.pdbx_seq_one_letter_code
_entity_poly.pdbx_strand_id
1 'polypeptide(L)'
;MQTARRADTRPATCRETLSRCALVVDGNSHRPDLSNPCLPQNFGPVAAESMLPAVRTVAQMIAASRHRFDRQSPRVFTDEADWFAARIIIFRARRFHLNLNLHFMLETANRRAEAFAKTHRLPFTPAKLRISLYADRPNNLLMMDCALDLDGSDLGLIENSRRLAGLIRQPFA
;
A
#
# COMPACT_ATOMS: atom_id res chain seq x y z
N MET A 1 -48.91 -27.68 20.29
CA MET A 1 -48.31 -26.95 19.15
C MET A 1 -47.41 -25.85 19.70
N GLN A 2 -46.09 -26.07 19.71
CA GLN A 2 -45.11 -25.12 20.24
C GLN A 2 -44.18 -24.76 19.08
N THR A 3 -44.32 -23.54 18.55
CA THR A 3 -43.52 -23.05 17.42
C THR A 3 -42.13 -22.66 17.91
N ALA A 4 -41.12 -23.43 17.48
CA ALA A 4 -39.72 -23.15 17.72
C ALA A 4 -39.30 -21.84 17.02
N ARG A 5 -38.78 -20.89 17.79
CA ARG A 5 -38.07 -19.72 17.26
C ARG A 5 -36.74 -20.20 16.66
N ARG A 6 -36.62 -20.11 15.34
CA ARG A 6 -35.33 -20.22 14.65
C ARG A 6 -34.43 -19.08 15.12
N ALA A 7 -33.32 -19.42 15.77
CA ALA A 7 -32.24 -18.48 16.04
C ALA A 7 -31.57 -18.12 14.72
N ASP A 8 -31.80 -16.89 14.26
CA ASP A 8 -31.13 -16.28 13.11
C ASP A 8 -29.65 -16.06 13.48
N THR A 9 -28.81 -17.04 13.18
CA THR A 9 -27.37 -16.95 13.42
C THR A 9 -26.75 -16.20 12.25
N ARG A 10 -26.79 -14.85 12.31
CA ARG A 10 -26.02 -14.02 11.39
C ARG A 10 -24.54 -14.38 11.56
N PRO A 11 -23.80 -14.67 10.47
CA PRO A 11 -22.38 -14.92 10.60
C PRO A 11 -21.71 -13.66 11.16
N ALA A 12 -20.98 -13.81 12.27
CA ALA A 12 -20.14 -12.75 12.80
C ALA A 12 -19.12 -12.39 11.71
N THR A 13 -19.30 -11.22 11.09
CA THR A 13 -18.30 -10.69 10.16
C THR A 13 -17.01 -10.51 10.94
N CYS A 14 -16.01 -11.35 10.67
CA CYS A 14 -14.66 -11.19 11.18
C CYS A 14 -14.15 -9.83 10.68
N ARG A 15 -14.21 -8.80 11.54
CA ARG A 15 -13.70 -7.47 11.21
C ARG A 15 -12.18 -7.58 11.17
N GLU A 16 -11.60 -7.47 9.99
CA GLU A 16 -10.15 -7.32 9.80
C GLU A 16 -9.70 -6.05 10.53
N THR A 17 -8.79 -6.19 11.52
CA THR A 17 -8.18 -5.06 12.21
C THR A 17 -7.20 -4.38 11.27
N LEU A 18 -7.35 -3.06 11.09
CA LEU A 18 -6.47 -2.27 10.24
C LEU A 18 -5.59 -1.37 11.10
N SER A 19 -4.28 -1.44 10.88
CA SER A 19 -3.31 -0.56 11.51
C SER A 19 -2.92 0.57 10.56
N ARG A 20 -2.64 1.74 11.11
CA ARG A 20 -2.15 2.88 10.34
C ARG A 20 -0.65 2.72 10.08
N CYS A 21 -0.25 2.88 8.82
CA CYS A 21 1.13 2.90 8.39
C CYS A 21 1.43 4.25 7.73
N ALA A 22 2.53 4.88 8.15
CA ALA A 22 3.06 6.11 7.58
C ALA A 22 4.42 5.81 6.93
N LEU A 23 4.54 6.14 5.64
CA LEU A 23 5.71 5.87 4.82
C LEU A 23 6.29 7.16 4.26
N VAL A 24 7.59 7.36 4.41
CA VAL A 24 8.35 8.26 3.54
C VAL A 24 8.50 7.55 2.18
N VAL A 25 7.92 8.11 1.12
CA VAL A 25 7.94 7.52 -0.24
C VAL A 25 9.23 7.87 -1.01
N ASP A 26 10.37 7.77 -0.33
CA ASP A 26 11.72 8.00 -0.86
C ASP A 26 12.23 6.86 -1.78
N GLY A 27 11.46 5.76 -1.87
CA GLY A 27 11.68 4.68 -2.84
C GLY A 27 11.38 5.07 -4.30
N ASN A 28 10.58 6.12 -4.51
CA ASN A 28 10.10 6.59 -5.81
C ASN A 28 11.17 7.38 -6.59
N SER A 29 12.29 6.75 -6.98
CA SER A 29 13.47 7.44 -7.55
C SER A 29 13.22 8.28 -8.82
N HIS A 30 12.10 8.05 -9.51
CA HIS A 30 11.71 8.80 -10.72
C HIS A 30 10.96 10.11 -10.42
N ARG A 31 10.65 10.39 -9.14
CA ARG A 31 9.94 11.59 -8.67
C ARG A 31 10.83 12.44 -7.78
N PRO A 32 11.61 13.37 -8.34
CA PRO A 32 12.52 14.20 -7.55
C PRO A 32 11.77 15.09 -6.54
N ASP A 33 10.50 15.42 -6.80
CA ASP A 33 9.65 16.18 -5.90
C ASP A 33 9.27 15.43 -4.60
N LEU A 34 9.43 14.10 -4.58
CA LEU A 34 9.26 13.27 -3.38
C LEU A 34 10.56 13.12 -2.58
N SER A 35 11.70 13.59 -3.11
CA SER A 35 12.98 13.60 -2.43
C SER A 35 13.08 14.82 -1.53
N ASN A 36 12.50 14.75 -0.32
CA ASN A 36 12.63 15.78 0.70
C ASN A 36 13.62 15.32 1.79
N PRO A 37 14.70 16.08 2.05
CA PRO A 37 15.68 15.73 3.09
C PRO A 37 15.12 15.88 4.52
N CYS A 38 14.03 16.62 4.71
CA CYS A 38 13.40 16.78 6.01
C CYS A 38 12.46 15.61 6.31
N LEU A 39 12.66 14.96 7.46
CA LEU A 39 11.74 13.93 7.93
C LEU A 39 10.41 14.53 8.35
N PRO A 40 9.27 13.90 8.01
CA PRO A 40 7.96 14.33 8.49
C PRO A 40 7.90 14.28 10.03
N GLN A 41 7.59 15.40 10.66
CA GLN A 41 7.40 15.48 12.11
C GLN A 41 5.91 15.37 12.47
N ASN A 42 5.59 14.87 13.66
CA ASN A 42 4.22 14.79 14.21
C ASN A 42 3.26 13.82 13.50
N PHE A 43 3.78 12.80 12.81
CA PHE A 43 2.98 11.82 12.08
C PHE A 43 2.99 10.40 12.70
N GLY A 44 3.54 10.26 13.91
CA GLY A 44 3.68 8.98 14.61
C GLY A 44 4.81 8.12 14.04
N PRO A 45 4.76 6.79 14.22
CA PRO A 45 5.78 5.88 13.69
C PRO A 45 5.85 5.95 12.17
N VAL A 46 6.95 6.47 11.65
CA VAL A 46 7.23 6.55 10.20
C VAL A 46 8.29 5.53 9.80
N ALA A 47 8.12 4.89 8.65
CA ALA A 47 9.12 4.05 8.00
C ALA A 47 9.57 4.62 6.65
N ALA A 48 10.80 4.33 6.24
CA ALA A 48 11.38 4.71 4.95
C ALA A 48 11.10 3.62 3.91
N GLU A 49 10.47 3.98 2.78
CA GLU A 49 10.19 3.04 1.70
C GLU A 49 11.47 2.55 1.02
N SER A 50 12.53 3.35 1.02
CA SER A 50 13.87 2.99 0.53
C SER A 50 14.48 1.77 1.25
N MET A 51 14.06 1.49 2.48
CA MET A 51 14.47 0.31 3.26
C MET A 51 13.58 -0.92 3.02
N LEU A 52 12.57 -0.81 2.15
CA LEU A 52 11.58 -1.85 1.86
C LEU A 52 11.70 -2.29 0.39
N PRO A 53 12.79 -2.99 0.01
CA PRO A 53 13.08 -3.29 -1.40
C PRO A 53 11.97 -4.06 -2.11
N ALA A 54 11.19 -4.86 -1.37
CA ALA A 54 10.05 -5.59 -1.90
C ALA A 54 9.01 -4.69 -2.58
N VAL A 55 8.82 -3.44 -2.13
CA VAL A 55 7.91 -2.49 -2.77
C VAL A 55 8.38 -2.17 -4.18
N ARG A 56 9.66 -1.80 -4.33
CA ARG A 56 10.26 -1.50 -5.64
C ARG A 56 10.24 -2.74 -6.56
N THR A 57 10.59 -3.91 -6.04
CA THR A 57 10.58 -5.17 -6.80
C THR A 57 9.18 -5.46 -7.36
N VAL A 58 8.14 -5.41 -6.53
CA VAL A 58 6.76 -5.67 -6.99
C VAL A 58 6.30 -4.59 -7.98
N ALA A 59 6.59 -3.31 -7.74
CA ALA A 59 6.24 -2.24 -8.68
C ALA A 59 6.88 -2.46 -10.05
N GLN A 60 8.14 -2.89 -10.10
CA GLN A 60 8.84 -3.22 -11.34
C GLN A 60 8.26 -4.46 -12.02
N MET A 61 7.90 -5.51 -11.28
CA MET A 61 7.26 -6.70 -11.85
C MET A 61 5.89 -6.37 -12.45
N ILE A 62 5.09 -5.56 -11.77
CA ILE A 62 3.81 -5.07 -12.29
C ILE A 62 4.04 -4.26 -13.57
N ALA A 63 4.99 -3.32 -13.55
CA ALA A 63 5.33 -2.51 -14.72
C ALA A 63 5.85 -3.34 -15.90
N ALA A 64 6.65 -4.39 -15.65
CA ALA A 64 7.13 -5.30 -16.67
C ALA A 64 5.99 -6.14 -17.27
N SER A 65 5.05 -6.62 -16.44
CA SER A 65 3.92 -7.46 -16.88
C SER A 65 2.98 -6.77 -17.87
N ARG A 66 2.94 -5.44 -17.87
CA ARG A 66 2.15 -4.63 -18.80
C ARG A 66 2.92 -4.20 -20.06
N HIS A 67 4.23 -4.42 -20.12
CA HIS A 67 5.03 -4.00 -21.25
C HIS A 67 4.69 -4.84 -22.49
N ARG A 68 4.50 -4.16 -23.62
CA ARG A 68 4.35 -4.83 -24.91
C ARG A 68 5.67 -4.74 -25.67
N PHE A 69 6.23 -5.88 -26.00
CA PHE A 69 7.53 -6.01 -26.67
C PHE A 69 7.50 -5.61 -28.16
N ASP A 70 6.31 -5.28 -28.70
CA ASP A 70 6.11 -4.75 -30.05
C ASP A 70 6.40 -3.23 -30.14
N ARG A 71 6.79 -2.58 -29.03
CA ARG A 71 7.03 -1.14 -28.95
C ARG A 71 8.37 -0.85 -28.29
N GLN A 72 8.90 0.35 -28.55
CA GLN A 72 10.10 0.82 -27.86
C GLN A 72 9.89 0.83 -26.33
N SER A 73 10.90 0.37 -25.60
CA SER A 73 10.90 0.41 -24.15
C SER A 73 10.81 1.86 -23.64
N PRO A 74 9.96 2.14 -22.64
CA PRO A 74 9.81 3.47 -22.09
C PRO A 74 11.07 3.89 -21.31
N ARG A 75 11.33 5.20 -21.25
CA ARG A 75 12.43 5.77 -20.45
C ARG A 75 12.29 5.48 -18.95
N VAL A 76 11.04 5.42 -18.47
CA VAL A 76 10.71 5.02 -17.09
C VAL A 76 9.67 3.91 -17.18
N PHE A 77 10.01 2.73 -16.66
CA PHE A 77 9.10 1.59 -16.70
C PHE A 77 7.95 1.74 -15.72
N THR A 78 8.22 2.11 -14.47
CA THR A 78 7.21 2.23 -13.41
C THR A 78 6.52 3.59 -13.41
N ASP A 79 5.21 3.63 -13.23
CA ASP A 79 4.45 4.85 -12.93
C ASP A 79 3.83 4.79 -11.52
N GLU A 80 3.19 5.87 -11.06
CA GLU A 80 2.58 5.95 -9.73
C GLU A 80 1.56 4.85 -9.43
N ALA A 81 0.80 4.41 -10.42
CA ALA A 81 -0.18 3.35 -10.22
C ALA A 81 0.51 1.99 -9.95
N ASP A 82 1.71 1.76 -10.49
CA ASP A 82 2.50 0.57 -10.15
C ASP A 82 2.97 0.60 -8.69
N TRP A 83 3.37 1.77 -8.18
CA TRP A 83 3.77 1.95 -6.78
C TRP A 83 2.59 1.77 -5.82
N PHE A 84 1.43 2.36 -6.11
CA PHE A 84 0.22 2.09 -5.32
C PHE A 84 -0.18 0.61 -5.37
N ALA A 85 -0.11 -0.02 -6.55
CA ALA A 85 -0.43 -1.44 -6.70
C ALA A 85 0.52 -2.31 -5.86
N ALA A 86 1.82 -2.03 -5.89
CA ALA A 86 2.80 -2.72 -5.06
C ALA A 86 2.50 -2.55 -3.57
N ARG A 87 2.14 -1.34 -3.12
CA ARG A 87 1.76 -1.08 -1.73
C ARG A 87 0.48 -1.84 -1.32
N ILE A 88 -0.49 -2.00 -2.22
CA ILE A 88 -1.68 -2.83 -1.97
C ILE A 88 -1.29 -4.29 -1.72
N ILE A 89 -0.40 -4.84 -2.55
CA ILE A 89 0.05 -6.24 -2.43
C ILE A 89 0.91 -6.44 -1.18
N ILE A 90 1.95 -5.63 -1.03
CA ILE A 90 2.98 -5.78 0.02
C ILE A 90 2.43 -5.50 1.40
N PHE A 91 1.76 -4.35 1.57
CA PHE A 91 1.25 -3.95 2.87
C PHE A 91 -0.16 -4.46 3.14
N ARG A 92 -0.81 -5.11 2.16
CA ARG A 92 -2.25 -5.42 2.26
C ARG A 92 -3.03 -4.14 2.57
N ALA A 93 -2.67 -3.04 1.89
CA ALA A 93 -3.29 -1.75 2.10
C ALA A 93 -4.79 -1.84 1.77
N ARG A 94 -5.64 -1.33 2.67
CA ARG A 94 -7.10 -1.30 2.50
C ARG A 94 -7.61 0.10 2.25
N ARG A 95 -6.88 1.11 2.73
CA ARG A 95 -7.25 2.51 2.54
C ARG A 95 -6.02 3.35 2.32
N PHE A 96 -6.04 4.22 1.33
CA PHE A 96 -5.03 5.28 1.19
C PHE A 96 -5.65 6.62 1.56
N HIS A 97 -4.92 7.37 2.39
CA HIS A 97 -5.33 8.71 2.81
C HIS A 97 -4.87 9.71 1.75
N LEU A 98 -5.72 10.02 0.76
CA LEU A 98 -5.34 10.77 -0.45
C LEU A 98 -6.28 11.95 -0.70
N ASN A 99 -5.86 12.88 -1.57
CA ASN A 99 -6.76 13.86 -2.17
C ASN A 99 -7.65 13.15 -3.23
N LEU A 100 -8.87 13.65 -3.43
CA LEU A 100 -9.85 13.13 -4.39
C LEU A 100 -9.32 13.07 -5.83
N ASN A 101 -8.40 13.96 -6.22
CA ASN A 101 -7.80 13.93 -7.56
C ASN A 101 -7.03 12.63 -7.87
N LEU A 102 -6.63 11.86 -6.86
CA LEU A 102 -5.94 10.57 -7.02
C LEU A 102 -6.89 9.38 -7.13
N HIS A 103 -8.21 9.60 -7.19
CA HIS A 103 -9.20 8.51 -7.30
C HIS A 103 -8.96 7.60 -8.51
N PHE A 104 -8.87 8.17 -9.72
CA PHE A 104 -8.64 7.38 -10.95
C PHE A 104 -7.28 6.67 -10.97
N MET A 105 -6.27 7.27 -10.32
CA MET A 105 -4.97 6.64 -10.14
C MET A 105 -5.09 5.40 -9.24
N LEU A 106 -5.83 5.50 -8.13
CA LEU A 106 -6.07 4.37 -7.23
C LEU A 106 -6.90 3.26 -7.90
N GLU A 107 -7.89 3.59 -8.73
CA GLU A 107 -8.61 2.60 -9.54
C GLU A 107 -7.68 1.84 -10.48
N THR A 108 -6.77 2.57 -11.13
CA THR A 108 -5.76 1.95 -12.00
C THR A 108 -4.80 1.05 -11.22
N ALA A 109 -4.37 1.50 -10.04
CA ALA A 109 -3.55 0.70 -9.14
C ALA A 109 -4.27 -0.57 -8.67
N ASN A 110 -5.55 -0.48 -8.30
CA ASN A 110 -6.36 -1.63 -7.92
C ASN A 110 -6.47 -2.65 -9.06
N ARG A 111 -6.74 -2.22 -10.30
CA ARG A 111 -6.78 -3.12 -11.47
C ARG A 111 -5.46 -3.85 -11.70
N ARG A 112 -4.34 -3.13 -11.57
CA ARG A 112 -2.99 -3.69 -11.74
C ARG A 112 -2.64 -4.66 -10.61
N ALA A 113 -2.94 -4.30 -9.37
CA ALA A 113 -2.76 -5.18 -8.22
C ALA A 113 -3.63 -6.44 -8.32
N GLU A 114 -4.88 -6.33 -8.78
CA GLU A 114 -5.76 -7.47 -8.99
C GLU A 114 -5.21 -8.42 -10.06
N ALA A 115 -4.78 -7.89 -11.21
CA ALA A 115 -4.20 -8.70 -12.28
C ALA A 115 -2.93 -9.41 -11.81
N PHE A 116 -2.06 -8.70 -11.09
CA PHE A 116 -0.85 -9.27 -10.51
C PHE A 116 -1.16 -10.38 -9.49
N ALA A 117 -2.09 -10.11 -8.57
CA ALA A 117 -2.49 -11.08 -7.55
C ALA A 117 -3.11 -12.34 -8.17
N LYS A 118 -3.93 -12.21 -9.22
CA LYS A 118 -4.49 -13.35 -9.96
C LYS A 118 -3.40 -14.23 -10.57
N THR A 119 -2.44 -13.62 -11.27
CA THR A 119 -1.31 -14.34 -11.91
C THR A 119 -0.47 -15.11 -10.89
N HIS A 120 -0.24 -14.51 -9.72
CA HIS A 120 0.60 -15.07 -8.66
C HIS A 120 -0.18 -15.80 -7.56
N ARG A 121 -1.49 -16.00 -7.72
CA ARG A 121 -2.39 -16.66 -6.73
C ARG A 121 -2.32 -16.05 -5.33
N LEU A 122 -2.19 -14.72 -5.26
CA LEU A 122 -2.16 -13.97 -4.02
C LEU A 122 -3.57 -13.53 -3.61
N PRO A 123 -3.88 -13.47 -2.30
CA PRO A 123 -5.14 -12.88 -1.84
C PRO A 123 -5.18 -11.39 -2.19
N PHE A 124 -6.33 -10.92 -2.66
CA PHE A 124 -6.51 -9.53 -3.07
C PHE A 124 -7.81 -8.93 -2.52
N THR A 125 -7.66 -7.75 -1.95
CA THR A 125 -8.78 -6.86 -1.57
C THR A 125 -8.44 -5.47 -2.10
N PRO A 126 -9.31 -4.84 -2.90
CA PRO A 126 -9.04 -3.52 -3.44
C PRO A 126 -8.96 -2.47 -2.33
N ALA A 127 -8.01 -1.55 -2.44
CA ALA A 127 -7.89 -0.42 -1.54
C ALA A 127 -8.89 0.67 -1.89
N LYS A 128 -9.38 1.37 -0.87
CA LYS A 128 -10.32 2.48 -1.01
C LYS A 128 -9.62 3.82 -0.76
N LEU A 129 -10.12 4.87 -1.41
CA LEU A 129 -9.70 6.22 -1.08
C LEU A 129 -10.34 6.63 0.24
N ARG A 130 -9.53 7.23 1.12
CA ARG A 130 -9.99 7.96 2.30
C ARG A 130 -9.50 9.39 2.16
N ILE A 131 -10.41 10.36 2.26
CA ILE A 131 -10.05 11.76 2.02
C ILE A 131 -9.04 12.21 3.08
N SER A 132 -7.90 12.65 2.58
CA SER A 132 -6.86 13.40 3.30
C SER A 132 -7.39 14.72 3.86
N LEU A 133 -7.56 14.90 5.18
CA LEU A 133 -7.83 16.22 5.78
C LEU A 133 -6.55 16.95 6.25
N TYR A 134 -5.37 16.33 6.14
CA TYR A 134 -4.10 16.96 6.50
C TYR A 134 -3.66 17.95 5.41
N ALA A 135 -3.99 19.23 5.57
CA ALA A 135 -3.64 20.30 4.64
C ALA A 135 -2.12 20.50 4.50
N ASP A 136 -1.35 20.31 5.58
CA ASP A 136 0.11 20.55 5.62
C ASP A 136 0.95 19.27 5.49
N ARG A 137 0.40 18.23 4.86
CA ARG A 137 1.13 16.97 4.75
C ARG A 137 2.29 17.12 3.77
N PRO A 138 3.52 16.70 4.14
CA PRO A 138 4.61 16.63 3.19
C PRO A 138 4.27 15.73 1.99
N ASN A 139 4.65 16.16 0.78
CA ASN A 139 4.40 15.39 -0.45
C ASN A 139 5.03 14.00 -0.42
N ASN A 140 6.14 13.85 0.30
CA ASN A 140 6.86 12.58 0.49
C ASN A 140 6.28 11.69 1.58
N LEU A 141 5.15 12.04 2.21
CA LEU A 141 4.51 11.22 3.24
C LEU A 141 3.23 10.57 2.73
N LEU A 142 3.23 9.25 2.65
CA LEU A 142 2.04 8.45 2.37
C LEU A 142 1.49 7.83 3.66
N MET A 143 0.18 7.97 3.86
CA MET A 143 -0.53 7.30 4.94
C MET A 143 -1.51 6.28 4.37
N MET A 144 -1.56 5.11 4.99
CA MET A 144 -2.48 4.04 4.63
C MET A 144 -2.98 3.30 5.88
N ASP A 145 -4.20 2.77 5.79
CA ASP A 145 -4.69 1.76 6.74
C ASP A 145 -4.44 0.39 6.08
N CYS A 146 -3.70 -0.49 6.75
CA CYS A 146 -3.24 -1.76 6.21
C CYS A 146 -3.52 -2.94 7.15
N ALA A 147 -3.61 -4.14 6.58
CA ALA A 147 -3.85 -5.38 7.33
C ALA A 147 -2.52 -6.05 7.77
N LEU A 148 -1.62 -5.23 8.32
CA LEU A 148 -0.41 -5.67 9.01
C LEU A 148 -0.58 -5.40 10.51
N ASP A 149 -0.02 -6.27 11.33
CA ASP A 149 -0.03 -6.12 12.78
C ASP A 149 1.08 -5.14 13.21
N LEU A 150 0.75 -3.85 13.20
CA LEU A 150 1.64 -2.79 13.66
C LEU A 150 1.30 -2.44 15.11
N ASP A 151 2.30 -2.52 16.00
CA ASP A 151 2.19 -2.24 17.43
C ASP A 151 2.03 -0.74 17.77
N GLY A 152 2.16 0.14 16.78
CA GLY A 152 2.07 1.59 16.94
C GLY A 152 3.24 2.22 17.70
N SER A 153 4.27 1.45 18.04
CA SER A 153 5.46 1.96 18.72
C SER A 153 6.34 2.75 17.75
N ASP A 154 6.84 3.91 18.21
CA ASP A 154 7.81 4.70 17.44
C ASP A 154 9.21 4.53 18.01
N LEU A 155 10.07 3.80 17.30
CA LEU A 155 11.48 3.60 17.63
C LEU A 155 12.42 4.31 16.66
N GLY A 156 11.90 5.29 15.93
CA GLY A 156 12.63 6.02 14.91
C GLY A 156 12.66 5.29 13.56
N LEU A 157 12.98 6.07 12.52
CA LEU A 157 12.83 5.69 11.11
C LEU A 157 13.44 4.32 10.76
N ILE A 158 14.68 4.08 11.18
CA ILE A 158 15.43 2.85 10.84
C ILE A 158 14.76 1.62 11.44
N GLU A 159 14.46 1.65 12.75
CA GLU A 159 13.90 0.49 13.45
C GLU A 159 12.44 0.25 13.06
N ASN A 160 11.65 1.33 12.87
CA ASN A 160 10.29 1.23 12.32
C ASN A 160 10.30 0.55 10.94
N SER A 161 11.26 0.91 10.08
CA SER A 161 11.42 0.31 8.75
C SER A 161 11.81 -1.16 8.82
N ARG A 162 12.75 -1.52 9.70
CA ARG A 162 13.19 -2.91 9.90
C ARG A 162 12.05 -3.80 10.41
N ARG A 163 11.26 -3.30 11.37
CA ARG A 163 10.06 -3.99 11.87
C ARG A 163 9.01 -4.17 10.79
N LEU A 164 8.74 -3.12 10.01
CA LEU A 164 7.82 -3.18 8.90
C LEU A 164 8.27 -4.20 7.83
N ALA A 165 9.57 -4.23 7.53
CA ALA A 165 10.15 -5.23 6.63
C ALA A 165 9.94 -6.68 7.14
N GLY A 166 10.05 -6.90 8.46
CA GLY A 166 9.79 -8.22 9.06
C GLY A 166 8.34 -8.69 8.96
N LEU A 167 7.38 -7.76 8.83
CA LEU A 167 5.95 -8.06 8.67
C LEU A 167 5.54 -8.30 7.22
N ILE A 168 6.32 -7.77 6.28
CA ILE A 168 6.16 -8.00 4.85
C ILE A 168 6.62 -9.42 4.55
N ARG A 169 5.67 -10.33 4.36
CA ARG A 169 5.97 -11.62 3.71
C ARG A 169 6.41 -11.32 2.28
N GLN A 170 7.60 -11.78 1.89
CA GLN A 170 8.00 -11.81 0.48
C GLN A 170 6.91 -12.60 -0.27
N PRO A 171 6.16 -11.99 -1.21
CA PRO A 171 5.08 -12.70 -1.90
C PRO A 171 5.55 -13.85 -2.80
N PHE A 172 6.87 -14.11 -2.85
CA PHE A 172 7.53 -15.08 -3.72
C PHE A 172 8.52 -16.01 -2.99
N ALA A 173 8.49 -16.08 -1.65
CA ALA A 173 9.29 -17.03 -0.88
C ALA A 173 8.60 -18.40 -0.77
#